data_AF-A0A7U2FFJ9-F1
#
_entry.id   AF-A0A7U2FFJ9-F1
#
_cell.length_a   1.000
_cell.length_b   1.000
_cell.length_c   1.000
_cell.angle_alpha   90.00
_cell.angle_beta   90.00
_cell.angle_gamma   90.00
#
_symmetry.space_group_name_H-M   'P 1'
#
loop_
_entity.id
_entity.type
_entity.pdbx_description
1 polymer ?
#
loop_
_entity_poly.entity_id
_entity_poly.type
_entity_poly.pdbx_seq_one_letter_code
_entity_poly.pdbx_strand_id
1 'polypeptide(L)'
;MLFTCWTMYEQMGVKYVLSGLSGRLDQTILWLGGCWLGAHENYTLRWIPIQRLTPHDIHRQPGALFSLIAIIALLSTISVSQLQAFAVEGRAKSLLKRYLATSICLAVGSLVPQLHLRIHHYILALILIPGTAIRTRRSLLYQGILVGLFINGIARWGWDPVLQTSEDLRGDGPLDSIVPQLSSTRVCTEEKLSNITFSWETSSNTIDADGMSVLVNDVERFRAYFDGNSVAANQFTWSRQDFAKSDEFFRFGYLKDRHALDYTNPGTWTKHGEWVK
;
A
#
# COMPACT_ATOMS: atom_id res chain seq x y z
N MET A 1 4.57 -18.93 -1.64
CA MET A 1 3.28 -19.03 -2.37
C MET A 1 2.66 -20.42 -2.28
N LEU A 2 3.34 -21.51 -2.71
CA LEU A 2 2.80 -22.88 -2.65
C LEU A 2 2.35 -23.32 -1.25
N PHE A 3 3.11 -22.99 -0.21
CA PHE A 3 2.74 -23.26 1.19
C PHE A 3 1.41 -22.62 1.58
N THR A 4 1.17 -21.36 1.19
CA THR A 4 -0.09 -20.67 1.52
C THR A 4 -1.26 -21.27 0.76
N CYS A 5 -1.09 -21.57 -0.53
CA CYS A 5 -2.11 -22.25 -1.32
C CYS A 5 -2.48 -23.61 -0.69
N TRP A 6 -1.47 -24.39 -0.30
CA TRP A 6 -1.67 -25.65 0.40
C TRP A 6 -2.40 -25.46 1.74
N THR A 7 -2.00 -24.46 2.54
CA THR A 7 -2.63 -24.16 3.83
C THR A 7 -4.09 -23.74 3.66
N MET A 8 -4.38 -22.87 2.69
CA MET A 8 -5.75 -22.45 2.38
C MET A 8 -6.60 -23.64 1.93
N TYR A 9 -6.04 -24.48 1.06
CA TYR A 9 -6.73 -25.65 0.54
C TYR A 9 -7.02 -26.69 1.61
N GLU A 10 -5.99 -27.17 2.32
CA GLU A 10 -6.09 -28.28 3.27
C GLU A 10 -6.56 -27.85 4.67
N GLN A 11 -6.07 -26.72 5.19
CA GLN A 11 -6.22 -26.37 6.61
C GLN A 11 -7.32 -25.32 6.86
N MET A 12 -7.64 -24.48 5.87
CA MET A 12 -8.62 -23.38 6.02
C MET A 12 -10.00 -23.73 5.46
N GLY A 13 -10.24 -24.99 5.09
CA GLY A 13 -11.57 -25.49 4.77
C GLY A 13 -12.02 -25.28 3.32
N VAL A 14 -11.15 -24.83 2.42
CA VAL A 14 -11.47 -24.73 0.98
C VAL A 14 -11.73 -26.11 0.38
N LYS A 15 -10.86 -27.09 0.66
CA LYS A 15 -11.09 -28.49 0.25
C LYS A 15 -12.42 -29.04 0.75
N TYR A 16 -12.79 -28.72 1.99
CA TYR A 16 -14.05 -29.21 2.58
C TYR A 16 -15.29 -28.73 1.79
N VAL A 17 -15.27 -27.48 1.34
CA VAL A 17 -16.34 -26.86 0.56
C VAL A 17 -16.35 -27.34 -0.90
N LEU A 18 -15.17 -27.54 -1.49
CA LEU A 18 -15.02 -27.95 -2.89
C LEU A 18 -15.09 -29.48 -3.10
N SER A 19 -14.96 -30.27 -2.04
CA SER A 19 -15.05 -31.73 -2.11
C SER A 19 -16.48 -32.22 -2.38
N GLY A 20 -16.61 -33.19 -3.30
CA GLY A 20 -17.89 -33.84 -3.58
C GLY A 20 -18.90 -32.98 -4.34
N LEU A 21 -18.47 -31.86 -4.93
CA LEU A 21 -19.31 -31.08 -5.84
C LEU A 21 -19.53 -31.85 -7.13
N SER A 22 -20.79 -31.97 -7.57
CA SER A 22 -21.14 -32.66 -8.81
C SER A 22 -20.89 -31.81 -10.07
N GLY A 23 -20.05 -30.77 -9.98
CA GLY A 23 -19.72 -29.88 -11.09
C GLY A 23 -20.91 -29.13 -11.70
N ARG A 24 -22.00 -28.91 -10.95
CA ARG A 24 -23.16 -28.18 -11.48
C ARG A 24 -22.80 -26.72 -11.74
N LEU A 25 -23.28 -26.19 -12.86
CA LEU A 25 -22.98 -24.83 -13.30
C LEU A 25 -23.25 -23.78 -12.23
N ASP A 26 -24.30 -23.95 -11.42
CA ASP A 26 -24.63 -23.00 -10.35
C ASP A 26 -23.53 -22.91 -9.30
N GLN A 27 -22.92 -24.04 -8.90
CA GLN A 27 -21.86 -24.09 -7.90
C GLN A 27 -20.57 -23.45 -8.43
N THR A 28 -20.27 -23.73 -9.70
CA THR A 28 -19.14 -23.13 -10.42
C THR A 28 -19.31 -21.62 -10.54
N ILE A 29 -20.48 -21.14 -10.95
CA ILE A 29 -20.79 -19.71 -11.06
C ILE A 29 -20.70 -19.03 -9.69
N LEU A 30 -21.21 -19.66 -8.63
CA LEU A 30 -21.14 -19.07 -7.29
C LEU A 30 -19.69 -18.91 -6.80
N TRP A 31 -18.87 -19.96 -6.91
CA TRP A 31 -17.50 -19.93 -6.40
C TRP A 31 -16.56 -19.11 -7.30
N LEU A 32 -16.53 -19.38 -8.61
CA LEU A 32 -15.69 -18.62 -9.55
C LEU A 32 -16.18 -17.19 -9.74
N GLY A 33 -17.49 -16.97 -9.81
CA GLY A 33 -18.06 -15.63 -9.91
C GLY A 33 -17.78 -14.82 -8.64
N GLY A 34 -17.91 -15.42 -7.46
CA GLY A 34 -17.46 -14.82 -6.21
C GLY A 34 -15.97 -14.48 -6.22
N CYS A 35 -15.13 -15.43 -6.64
CA CYS A 35 -13.68 -15.24 -6.76
C CYS A 35 -13.31 -14.11 -7.73
N TRP A 36 -13.99 -14.03 -8.87
CA TRP A 36 -13.80 -12.94 -9.83
C TRP A 36 -14.20 -11.59 -9.22
N LEU A 37 -15.34 -11.52 -8.53
CA LEU A 37 -15.80 -10.29 -7.87
C LEU A 37 -14.78 -9.78 -6.84
N GLY A 38 -14.24 -10.67 -6.01
CA GLY A 38 -13.23 -10.34 -5.00
C GLY A 38 -11.86 -10.02 -5.60
N ALA A 39 -11.45 -10.70 -6.66
CA ALA A 39 -10.18 -10.45 -7.34
C ALA A 39 -10.14 -9.08 -8.03
N HIS A 40 -11.30 -8.57 -8.42
CA HIS A 40 -11.48 -7.27 -9.07
C HIS A 40 -12.19 -6.25 -8.17
N GLU A 41 -12.06 -6.33 -6.85
CA GLU A 41 -12.69 -5.41 -5.88
C GLU A 41 -12.43 -3.93 -6.21
N ASN A 42 -11.23 -3.59 -6.71
CA ASN A 42 -10.84 -2.24 -7.12
C ASN A 42 -11.72 -1.67 -8.25
N TYR A 43 -12.41 -2.52 -9.01
CA TYR A 43 -13.37 -2.14 -10.04
C TYR A 43 -14.81 -2.41 -9.60
N THR A 44 -15.07 -3.58 -9.00
CA THR A 44 -16.42 -4.05 -8.68
C THR A 44 -17.04 -3.34 -7.48
N LEU A 45 -16.23 -2.83 -6.54
CA LEU A 45 -16.68 -2.15 -5.33
C LEU A 45 -16.36 -0.64 -5.33
N ARG A 46 -15.76 -0.11 -6.40
CA ARG A 46 -15.35 1.32 -6.49
C ARG A 46 -16.50 2.31 -6.33
N TRP A 47 -17.71 1.90 -6.67
CA TRP A 47 -18.91 2.74 -6.56
C TRP A 47 -19.39 2.93 -5.12
N ILE A 48 -18.87 2.15 -4.15
CA ILE A 48 -19.18 2.31 -2.74
C ILE A 48 -18.43 3.55 -2.22
N PRO A 49 -19.12 4.57 -1.69
CA PRO A 49 -18.51 5.82 -1.25
C PRO A 49 -17.83 5.68 0.12
N ILE A 50 -16.84 4.78 0.25
CA ILE A 50 -16.01 4.63 1.44
C ILE A 50 -14.57 4.41 0.99
N GLN A 51 -13.73 5.41 1.21
CA GLN A 51 -12.29 5.31 0.88
C GLN A 51 -11.45 4.97 2.11
N ARG A 52 -11.82 5.53 3.27
CA ARG A 52 -11.10 5.38 4.53
C ARG A 52 -12.09 5.35 5.68
N LEU A 53 -11.82 4.51 6.67
CA LEU A 53 -12.64 4.39 7.88
C LEU A 53 -12.19 5.39 8.97
N THR A 54 -11.86 6.63 8.58
CA THR A 54 -11.57 7.69 9.55
C THR A 54 -12.82 8.53 9.79
N PRO A 55 -13.08 9.00 11.02
CA PRO A 55 -14.24 9.87 11.29
C PRO A 55 -14.28 11.10 10.39
N HIS A 56 -13.12 11.67 10.08
CA HIS A 56 -12.96 12.82 9.20
C HIS A 56 -13.40 12.55 7.76
N ASP A 57 -13.00 11.41 7.20
CA ASP A 57 -13.33 11.05 5.81
C ASP A 57 -14.81 10.65 5.67
N ILE A 58 -15.36 9.96 6.67
CA ILE A 58 -16.78 9.55 6.70
C ILE A 58 -17.72 10.77 6.69
N HIS A 59 -17.38 11.84 7.41
CA HIS A 59 -18.21 13.05 7.46
C HIS A 59 -18.12 13.91 6.19
N ARG A 60 -17.00 13.83 5.45
CA ARG A 60 -16.78 14.61 4.23
C ARG A 60 -17.33 13.96 2.98
N GLN A 61 -17.46 12.64 2.96
CA GLN A 61 -17.90 11.91 1.78
C GLN A 61 -19.43 11.70 1.79
N PRO A 62 -20.18 12.25 0.82
CA PRO A 62 -21.62 12.11 0.77
C PRO A 62 -22.00 10.63 0.59
N GLY A 63 -22.91 10.14 1.45
CA GLY A 63 -23.38 8.75 1.42
C GLY A 63 -22.49 7.74 2.15
N ALA A 64 -21.29 8.12 2.62
CA ALA A 64 -20.36 7.20 3.30
C ALA A 64 -20.96 6.56 4.55
N LEU A 65 -21.67 7.34 5.37
CA LEU A 65 -22.33 6.85 6.57
C LEU A 65 -23.39 5.79 6.25
N PHE A 66 -24.22 6.04 5.23
CA PHE A 66 -25.27 5.10 4.82
C PHE A 66 -24.67 3.79 4.29
N SER A 67 -23.65 3.89 3.43
CA SER A 67 -22.92 2.73 2.93
C SER A 67 -22.25 1.95 4.05
N LEU A 68 -21.68 2.62 5.06
CA LEU A 68 -21.04 1.97 6.20
C LEU A 68 -22.05 1.16 7.02
N ILE A 69 -23.20 1.75 7.35
CA ILE A 69 -24.28 1.08 8.07
C ILE A 69 -24.78 -0.13 7.27
N ALA A 70 -25.01 0.03 5.96
CA ALA A 70 -25.47 -1.06 5.09
C ALA A 70 -24.47 -2.22 5.03
N ILE A 71 -23.17 -1.94 4.91
CA ILE A 71 -22.11 -2.96 4.91
C ILE A 71 -22.04 -3.68 6.25
N ILE A 72 -22.08 -2.95 7.38
CA ILE A 72 -22.08 -3.55 8.72
C ILE A 72 -23.30 -4.46 8.91
N ALA A 73 -24.48 -4.03 8.49
CA ALA A 73 -25.70 -4.83 8.58
C ALA A 73 -25.61 -6.10 7.71
N LEU A 74 -25.09 -6.00 6.49
CA LEU A 74 -24.88 -7.13 5.59
C LEU A 74 -23.87 -8.14 6.18
N LEU A 75 -22.70 -7.66 6.62
CA LEU A 75 -21.67 -8.53 7.22
C LEU A 75 -22.16 -9.19 8.52
N SER A 76 -22.94 -8.48 9.32
CA SER A 76 -23.55 -9.03 10.54
C SER A 76 -24.55 -10.15 10.20
N THR A 77 -25.39 -9.93 9.20
CA THR A 77 -26.35 -10.93 8.71
C THR A 77 -25.64 -12.19 8.19
N ILE A 78 -24.58 -12.01 7.40
CA ILE A 78 -23.74 -13.11 6.91
C ILE A 78 -23.13 -13.87 8.09
N SER A 79 -22.52 -13.15 9.05
CA SER A 79 -21.84 -13.74 10.20
C SER A 79 -22.79 -14.56 11.09
N VAL A 80 -23.98 -14.04 11.38
CA VAL A 80 -25.01 -14.75 12.15
C VAL A 80 -25.47 -16.00 11.40
N SER A 81 -25.72 -15.89 10.09
CA SER A 81 -26.15 -17.04 9.28
C SER A 81 -25.11 -18.16 9.21
N GLN A 82 -23.81 -17.81 9.10
CA GLN A 82 -22.72 -18.79 9.12
C GLN A 82 -22.57 -19.40 10.52
N LEU A 83 -22.67 -18.61 11.59
CA LEU A 83 -22.58 -19.12 12.96
C LEU A 83 -23.73 -20.10 13.27
N GLN A 84 -24.95 -19.80 12.83
CA GLN A 84 -26.09 -20.72 12.94
C GLN A 84 -25.82 -22.03 12.19
N ALA A 85 -25.32 -21.96 10.96
CA ALA A 85 -24.98 -23.15 10.18
C ALA A 85 -23.86 -23.97 10.85
N PHE A 86 -22.84 -23.33 11.41
CA PHE A 86 -21.80 -24.00 12.22
C PHE A 86 -22.34 -24.60 13.52
N ALA A 87 -23.38 -23.99 14.12
CA ALA A 87 -24.01 -24.53 15.32
C ALA A 87 -24.79 -25.80 15.00
N VAL A 88 -25.50 -25.83 13.86
CA VAL A 88 -26.19 -27.04 13.36
C VAL A 88 -25.20 -28.15 13.04
N GLU A 89 -24.03 -27.85 12.46
CA GLU A 89 -22.94 -28.83 12.26
C GLU A 89 -22.22 -29.23 13.57
N GLY A 90 -22.54 -28.62 14.72
CA GLY A 90 -21.85 -28.88 16.00
C GLY A 90 -20.42 -28.34 16.10
N ARG A 91 -19.98 -27.53 15.13
CA ARG A 91 -18.61 -27.03 14.98
C ARG A 91 -18.42 -25.57 15.44
N ALA A 92 -19.50 -24.87 15.83
CA ALA A 92 -19.46 -23.47 16.27
C ALA A 92 -18.45 -23.19 17.39
N LYS A 93 -18.39 -24.03 18.43
CA LYS A 93 -17.43 -23.85 19.53
C LYS A 93 -15.97 -23.92 19.05
N SER A 94 -15.67 -24.83 18.12
CA SER A 94 -14.32 -24.97 17.55
C SER A 94 -13.94 -23.74 16.72
N LEU A 95 -14.88 -23.22 15.92
CA LEU A 95 -14.67 -21.99 15.15
C LEU A 95 -14.43 -20.78 16.05
N LEU A 96 -15.27 -20.58 17.07
CA LEU A 96 -15.12 -19.47 18.02
C LEU A 96 -13.79 -19.53 18.76
N LYS A 97 -13.30 -20.73 19.14
CA LYS A 97 -11.96 -20.89 19.74
C LYS A 97 -10.85 -20.44 18.80
N ARG A 98 -10.94 -20.78 17.51
CA ARG A 98 -9.94 -20.34 16.50
C ARG A 98 -9.95 -18.82 16.35
N TYR A 99 -11.13 -18.21 16.24
CA TYR A 99 -11.22 -16.75 16.16
C TYR A 99 -10.74 -16.06 17.43
N LEU A 100 -11.07 -16.60 18.61
CA LEU A 100 -10.57 -16.08 19.88
C LEU A 100 -9.04 -16.14 19.93
N ALA A 101 -8.43 -17.25 19.53
CA ALA A 101 -6.97 -17.39 19.47
C ALA A 101 -6.33 -16.39 18.50
N THR A 102 -6.90 -16.22 17.29
CA THR A 102 -6.45 -15.22 16.33
C THR A 102 -6.57 -13.81 16.90
N SER A 103 -7.69 -13.45 17.52
CA SER A 103 -7.90 -12.13 18.13
C SER A 103 -6.93 -11.86 19.27
N ILE A 104 -6.64 -12.87 20.12
CA ILE A 104 -5.62 -12.74 21.18
C ILE A 104 -4.25 -12.51 20.58
N CYS A 105 -3.87 -13.25 19.53
CA CYS A 105 -2.59 -13.06 18.85
C CYS A 105 -2.44 -11.64 18.28
N LEU A 106 -3.48 -11.12 17.63
CA LEU A 106 -3.50 -9.74 17.12
C LEU A 106 -3.44 -8.70 18.25
N ALA A 107 -4.17 -8.93 19.34
CA ALA A 107 -4.16 -8.06 20.50
C ALA A 107 -2.77 -8.00 21.16
N VAL A 108 -2.13 -9.15 21.38
CA VAL A 108 -0.75 -9.22 21.88
C VAL A 108 0.22 -8.52 20.94
N GLY A 109 0.08 -8.74 19.62
CA GLY A 109 0.88 -8.04 18.61
C GLY A 109 0.74 -6.52 18.67
N SER A 110 -0.47 -6.02 18.95
CA SER A 110 -0.73 -4.58 19.08
C SER A 110 -0.15 -3.93 20.34
N LEU A 111 0.30 -4.73 21.32
CA LEU A 111 0.96 -4.24 22.53
C LEU A 111 2.48 -4.05 22.34
N VAL A 112 3.04 -4.53 21.22
CA VAL A 112 4.47 -4.38 20.95
C VAL A 112 4.78 -2.92 20.62
N PRO A 113 5.72 -2.27 21.35
CA PRO A 113 6.04 -0.87 21.11
C PRO A 113 6.65 -0.67 19.72
N GLN A 114 6.42 0.51 19.13
CA GLN A 114 6.92 0.92 17.80
C GLN A 114 6.38 0.11 16.61
N LEU A 115 5.47 -0.85 16.86
CA LEU A 115 4.74 -1.56 15.82
C LEU A 115 3.27 -1.17 15.83
N HIS A 116 2.72 -1.04 14.64
CA HIS A 116 1.33 -0.68 14.41
C HIS A 116 0.64 -1.78 13.63
N LEU A 117 -0.59 -2.09 14.03
CA LEU A 117 -1.41 -3.09 13.38
C LEU A 117 -1.97 -2.54 12.06
N ARG A 118 -1.57 -3.15 10.94
CA ARG A 118 -2.10 -2.83 9.59
C ARG A 118 -2.75 -4.05 8.99
N ILE A 119 -4.08 -4.05 8.97
CA ILE A 119 -4.86 -5.15 8.41
C ILE A 119 -5.26 -4.83 6.98
N HIS A 120 -4.46 -5.30 6.03
CA HIS A 120 -4.84 -5.34 4.61
C HIS A 120 -6.01 -6.29 4.38
N HIS A 121 -6.81 -6.07 3.34
CA HIS A 121 -7.98 -6.93 3.09
C HIS A 121 -7.64 -8.38 2.78
N TYR A 122 -6.43 -8.69 2.29
CA TYR A 122 -6.01 -10.08 2.13
C TYR A 122 -5.84 -10.81 3.47
N ILE A 123 -5.41 -10.08 4.53
CA ILE A 123 -5.31 -10.63 5.89
C ILE A 123 -6.72 -10.88 6.45
N LEU A 124 -7.65 -9.94 6.22
CA LEU A 124 -9.08 -10.16 6.56
C LEU A 124 -9.62 -11.40 5.86
N ALA A 125 -9.32 -11.59 4.57
CA ALA A 125 -9.72 -12.77 3.83
C ALA A 125 -9.19 -14.06 4.47
N LEU A 126 -7.90 -14.11 4.84
CA LEU A 126 -7.31 -15.26 5.52
C LEU A 126 -7.99 -15.54 6.86
N ILE A 127 -8.29 -14.50 7.65
CA ILE A 127 -8.98 -14.67 8.93
C ILE A 127 -10.39 -15.23 8.71
N LEU A 128 -11.10 -14.77 7.68
CA LEU A 128 -12.52 -15.09 7.46
C LEU A 128 -12.79 -16.38 6.68
N ILE A 129 -11.85 -16.86 5.86
CA ILE A 129 -12.03 -18.08 5.05
C ILE A 129 -12.48 -19.29 5.90
N PRO A 130 -11.87 -19.60 7.08
CA PRO A 130 -12.35 -20.68 7.94
C PRO A 130 -13.82 -20.54 8.37
N GLY A 131 -14.33 -19.31 8.49
CA GLY A 131 -15.74 -19.00 8.76
C GLY A 131 -16.70 -19.28 7.61
N THR A 132 -16.19 -19.74 6.46
CA THR A 132 -16.99 -20.17 5.32
C THR A 132 -16.87 -21.68 5.06
N ALA A 133 -16.20 -22.43 5.94
CA ALA A 133 -15.94 -23.87 5.79
C ALA A 133 -17.18 -24.76 6.11
N ILE A 134 -18.30 -24.48 5.43
CA ILE A 134 -19.59 -25.18 5.49
C ILE A 134 -20.04 -25.53 4.08
N ARG A 135 -20.68 -26.68 3.89
CA ARG A 135 -21.24 -27.11 2.60
C ARG A 135 -22.60 -26.47 2.29
N THR A 136 -22.64 -25.15 2.19
CA THR A 136 -23.82 -24.42 1.68
C THR A 136 -23.50 -23.63 0.42
N ARG A 137 -24.52 -23.35 -0.41
CA ARG A 137 -24.37 -22.50 -1.60
C ARG A 137 -23.90 -21.07 -1.26
N ARG A 138 -24.35 -20.54 -0.12
CA ARG A 138 -23.92 -19.23 0.38
C ARG A 138 -22.43 -19.24 0.74
N SER A 139 -21.97 -20.28 1.44
CA SER A 139 -20.56 -20.47 1.78
C SER A 139 -19.66 -20.60 0.55
N LEU A 140 -20.12 -21.24 -0.53
CA LEU A 140 -19.39 -21.25 -1.82
C LEU A 140 -19.13 -19.83 -2.35
N LEU A 141 -20.17 -19.00 -2.40
CA LEU A 141 -20.04 -17.61 -2.85
C LEU A 141 -19.11 -16.80 -1.94
N TYR A 142 -19.32 -16.86 -0.62
CA TYR A 142 -18.52 -16.11 0.34
C TYR A 142 -17.05 -16.54 0.32
N GLN A 143 -16.79 -17.85 0.26
CA GLN A 143 -15.43 -18.36 0.17
C GLN A 143 -14.75 -17.92 -1.14
N GLY A 144 -15.48 -17.96 -2.26
CA GLY A 144 -15.01 -17.43 -3.54
C GLY A 144 -14.58 -15.97 -3.39
N ILE A 145 -15.46 -15.09 -2.90
CA ILE A 145 -15.16 -13.66 -2.68
C ILE A 145 -13.90 -13.46 -1.82
N LEU A 146 -13.77 -14.19 -0.71
CA LEU A 146 -12.61 -14.06 0.17
C LEU A 146 -11.31 -14.54 -0.50
N VAL A 147 -11.35 -15.65 -1.25
CA VAL A 147 -10.18 -16.11 -2.03
C VAL A 147 -9.80 -15.08 -3.09
N GLY A 148 -10.78 -14.46 -3.77
CA GLY A 148 -10.55 -13.36 -4.70
C GLY A 148 -9.88 -12.15 -4.03
N LEU A 149 -10.41 -11.70 -2.89
CA LEU A 149 -9.84 -10.60 -2.10
C LEU A 149 -8.41 -10.91 -1.67
N PHE A 150 -8.13 -12.15 -1.29
CA PHE A 150 -6.78 -12.61 -0.97
C PHE A 150 -5.84 -12.47 -2.18
N ILE A 151 -6.24 -12.98 -3.35
CA ILE A 151 -5.45 -12.89 -4.60
C ILE A 151 -5.15 -11.43 -4.92
N ASN A 152 -6.17 -10.58 -4.89
CA ASN A 152 -6.01 -9.17 -5.18
C ASN A 152 -5.05 -8.48 -4.22
N GLY A 153 -5.24 -8.66 -2.91
CA GLY A 153 -4.42 -7.94 -1.94
C GLY A 153 -2.96 -8.41 -1.94
N ILE A 154 -2.68 -9.70 -2.18
CA ILE A 154 -1.30 -10.18 -2.39
C ILE A 154 -0.72 -9.58 -3.68
N ALA A 155 -1.49 -9.48 -4.76
CA ALA A 155 -1.01 -8.85 -5.99
C ALA A 155 -0.70 -7.35 -5.81
N ARG A 156 -1.41 -6.68 -4.90
CA ARG A 156 -1.28 -5.23 -4.65
C ARG A 156 -0.21 -4.86 -3.63
N TRP A 157 -0.11 -5.60 -2.51
CA TRP A 157 0.78 -5.28 -1.39
C TRP A 157 1.79 -6.37 -1.07
N GLY A 158 1.86 -7.43 -1.88
CA GLY A 158 2.74 -8.56 -1.61
C GLY A 158 2.43 -9.22 -0.26
N TRP A 159 3.48 -9.58 0.48
CA TRP A 159 3.40 -10.26 1.78
C TRP A 159 3.71 -9.32 2.94
N ASP A 160 3.23 -8.09 2.86
CA ASP A 160 3.39 -7.08 3.90
C ASP A 160 2.98 -7.60 5.29
N PRO A 161 3.82 -7.45 6.31
CA PRO A 161 3.53 -8.00 7.63
C PRO A 161 2.30 -7.32 8.25
N VAL A 162 1.62 -8.06 9.13
CA VAL A 162 0.43 -7.57 9.87
C VAL A 162 0.80 -6.46 10.85
N LEU A 163 2.02 -6.51 11.39
CA LEU A 163 2.61 -5.49 12.25
C LEU A 163 3.69 -4.77 11.45
N GLN A 164 3.58 -3.45 11.34
CA GLN A 164 4.48 -2.60 10.57
C GLN A 164 5.05 -1.50 11.45
N THR A 165 6.27 -1.05 11.14
CA THR A 165 6.85 0.12 11.82
C THR A 165 6.17 1.40 11.36
N SER A 166 6.34 2.50 12.11
CA SER A 166 5.85 3.82 11.67
C SER A 166 6.52 4.30 10.37
N GLU A 167 7.70 3.79 10.04
CA GLU A 167 8.42 4.05 8.78
C GLU A 167 7.76 3.30 7.62
N ASP A 168 7.52 1.99 7.77
CA ASP A 168 6.82 1.17 6.76
C ASP A 168 5.40 1.67 6.49
N LEU A 169 4.70 2.13 7.54
CA LEU A 169 3.36 2.73 7.40
C LEU A 169 3.37 4.03 6.60
N ARG A 170 4.44 4.81 6.75
CA ARG A 170 4.63 6.07 6.05
C ARG A 170 4.93 5.82 4.58
N GLY A 171 5.74 4.80 4.28
CA GLY A 171 6.20 4.51 2.92
C GLY A 171 6.90 5.74 2.34
N ASP A 172 6.53 6.13 1.11
CA ASP A 172 7.03 7.35 0.46
C ASP A 172 6.31 8.65 0.93
N GLY A 173 5.59 8.58 2.05
CA GLY A 173 4.98 9.76 2.65
C GLY A 173 6.02 10.73 3.21
N PRO A 174 5.69 12.03 3.32
CA PRO A 174 6.63 13.03 3.80
C PRO A 174 7.08 12.72 5.23
N LEU A 175 8.38 12.91 5.49
CA LEU A 175 9.01 12.78 6.80
C LEU A 175 8.86 14.05 7.66
N ASP A 176 8.36 15.15 7.07
CA ASP A 176 8.37 16.52 7.62
C ASP A 176 9.78 16.98 8.06
N SER A 177 10.77 16.50 7.34
CA SER A 177 12.19 16.82 7.50
C SER A 177 12.56 18.13 6.82
N ILE A 178 13.72 18.68 7.20
CA ILE A 178 14.24 19.90 6.58
C ILE A 178 14.60 19.57 5.13
N VAL A 179 14.16 20.40 4.19
CA VAL A 179 14.49 20.26 2.76
C VAL A 179 15.61 21.22 2.36
N PRO A 180 16.46 20.86 1.39
CA PRO A 180 17.52 21.73 0.90
C PRO A 180 17.03 23.06 0.34
N GLN A 181 17.73 24.14 0.68
CA GLN A 181 17.58 25.41 0.00
C GLN A 181 18.75 25.61 -0.97
N LEU A 182 18.43 25.82 -2.24
CA LEU A 182 19.41 26.10 -3.28
C LEU A 182 19.93 27.54 -3.15
N SER A 183 21.25 27.69 -3.08
CA SER A 183 21.92 29.00 -2.99
C SER A 183 22.00 29.68 -4.35
N SER A 184 22.20 28.92 -5.43
CA SER A 184 22.15 29.48 -6.78
C SER A 184 21.70 28.48 -7.84
N THR A 185 21.04 28.99 -8.88
CA THR A 185 20.66 28.26 -10.09
C THR A 185 21.27 29.01 -11.28
N ARG A 186 22.01 28.31 -12.14
CA ARG A 186 22.61 28.89 -13.35
C ARG A 186 22.17 28.08 -14.54
N VAL A 187 21.45 28.70 -15.46
CA VAL A 187 21.05 28.09 -16.72
C VAL A 187 21.92 28.65 -17.83
N CYS A 188 22.64 27.78 -18.54
CA CYS A 188 23.35 28.14 -19.75
C CYS A 188 22.66 27.50 -20.94
N THR A 189 22.22 28.33 -21.87
CA THR A 189 21.37 27.92 -22.98
C THR A 189 22.11 28.20 -24.28
N GLU A 190 22.77 27.19 -24.87
CA GLU A 190 23.44 27.29 -26.17
C GLU A 190 22.70 26.46 -27.23
N GLU A 191 22.83 26.81 -28.51
CA GLU A 191 22.06 26.23 -29.64
C GLU A 191 22.12 24.70 -29.74
N LYS A 192 23.20 24.06 -29.25
CA LYS A 192 23.41 22.60 -29.31
C LYS A 192 23.50 21.92 -27.95
N LEU A 193 23.76 22.68 -26.88
CA LEU A 193 23.93 22.16 -25.53
C LEU A 193 23.35 23.17 -24.57
N SER A 194 22.34 22.77 -23.79
CA SER A 194 21.93 23.56 -22.64
C SER A 194 22.32 22.81 -21.38
N ASN A 195 22.76 23.53 -20.37
CA ASN A 195 23.00 22.96 -19.05
C ASN A 195 22.30 23.81 -17.98
N ILE A 196 21.93 23.13 -16.90
CA ILE A 196 21.44 23.75 -15.69
C ILE A 196 22.32 23.29 -14.55
N THR A 197 22.76 24.24 -13.75
CA THR A 197 23.68 24.00 -12.65
C THR A 197 23.10 24.53 -11.36
N PHE A 198 23.00 23.65 -10.38
CA PHE A 198 22.46 23.91 -9.05
C PHE A 198 23.61 23.92 -8.06
N SER A 199 23.62 24.90 -7.15
CA SER A 199 24.58 24.96 -6.05
C SER A 199 23.87 25.18 -4.73
N TRP A 200 24.37 24.54 -3.69
CA TRP A 200 23.84 24.63 -2.33
C TRP A 200 24.98 24.89 -1.33
N GLU A 201 24.63 25.49 -0.21
CA GLU A 201 25.54 25.67 0.90
C GLU A 201 25.62 24.39 1.74
N THR A 202 26.85 23.92 1.93
CA THR A 202 27.16 22.82 2.85
C THR A 202 27.55 23.42 4.19
N SER A 203 26.58 23.96 4.92
CA SER A 203 26.82 24.40 6.29
C SER A 203 26.80 23.17 7.21
N SER A 204 27.98 22.59 7.42
CA SER A 204 28.24 21.42 8.28
C SER A 204 27.80 21.57 9.74
N ASN A 205 27.37 22.76 10.16
CA ASN A 205 26.99 23.05 11.55
C ASN A 205 25.48 23.23 11.78
N THR A 206 24.63 23.24 10.74
CA THR A 206 23.20 23.57 10.90
C THR A 206 22.24 22.43 10.62
N ILE A 207 22.67 21.37 9.93
CA ILE A 207 21.81 20.25 9.54
C ILE A 207 22.57 18.95 9.81
N ASP A 208 21.99 18.09 10.64
CA ASP A 208 22.45 16.70 10.89
C ASP A 208 22.13 15.84 9.65
N ALA A 209 22.75 16.19 8.52
CA ALA A 209 22.63 15.53 7.23
C ALA A 209 24.01 15.07 6.76
N ASP A 210 24.05 13.87 6.21
CA ASP A 210 25.26 13.21 5.72
C ASP A 210 25.56 13.55 4.26
N GLY A 211 24.63 14.16 3.52
CA GLY A 211 24.80 14.43 2.10
C GLY A 211 23.58 15.01 1.37
N MET A 212 23.65 14.98 0.03
CA MET A 212 22.64 15.48 -0.89
C MET A 212 22.26 14.43 -1.94
N SER A 213 20.97 14.32 -2.24
CA SER A 213 20.42 13.57 -3.37
C SER A 213 19.63 14.47 -4.30
N VAL A 214 19.74 14.24 -5.62
CA VAL A 214 18.98 14.97 -6.64
C VAL A 214 18.22 13.99 -7.53
N LEU A 215 16.92 14.19 -7.62
CA LEU A 215 16.05 13.49 -8.55
C LEU A 215 15.87 14.34 -9.81
N VAL A 216 15.96 13.69 -10.96
CA VAL A 216 15.53 14.24 -12.26
C VAL A 216 14.45 13.34 -12.81
N ASN A 217 13.25 13.88 -13.00
CA ASN A 217 12.05 13.14 -13.40
C ASN A 217 11.79 11.93 -12.48
N ASP A 218 11.83 12.17 -11.17
CA ASP A 218 11.63 11.17 -10.10
C ASP A 218 12.64 9.98 -10.10
N VAL A 219 13.78 10.14 -10.79
CA VAL A 219 14.89 9.17 -10.77
C VAL A 219 16.12 9.83 -10.15
N GLU A 220 16.74 9.16 -9.17
CA GLU A 220 17.99 9.64 -8.56
C GLU A 220 19.11 9.68 -9.61
N ARG A 221 19.64 10.88 -9.87
CA ARG A 221 20.73 11.11 -10.82
C ARG A 221 22.03 11.55 -10.14
N PHE A 222 21.94 11.99 -8.89
CA PHE A 222 23.08 12.45 -8.12
C PHE A 222 22.91 12.08 -6.66
N ARG A 223 24.00 11.62 -6.06
CA ARG A 223 24.13 11.32 -4.64
C ARG A 223 25.55 11.66 -4.20
N ALA A 224 25.71 12.58 -3.26
CA ALA A 224 27.00 12.96 -2.71
C ALA A 224 26.92 13.06 -1.19
N TYR A 225 27.99 12.66 -0.50
CA TYR A 225 28.12 12.79 0.95
C TYR A 225 28.94 14.03 1.29
N PHE A 226 28.59 14.71 2.38
CA PHE A 226 29.34 15.86 2.90
C PHE A 226 30.57 15.36 3.65
N ASP A 227 31.51 14.74 2.95
CA ASP A 227 32.85 14.55 3.48
C ASP A 227 33.63 15.87 3.32
N GLY A 228 34.21 16.38 4.40
CA GLY A 228 34.77 17.74 4.47
C GLY A 228 35.93 18.08 3.51
N ASN A 229 36.21 17.26 2.49
CA ASN A 229 37.30 17.42 1.54
C ASN A 229 36.88 17.51 0.06
N SER A 230 35.59 17.39 -0.27
CA SER A 230 35.14 17.33 -1.67
C SER A 230 34.42 18.61 -2.12
N VAL A 231 35.12 19.50 -2.84
CA VAL A 231 34.53 20.68 -3.51
C VAL A 231 33.41 20.30 -4.50
N ALA A 232 33.40 19.04 -4.97
CA ALA A 232 32.38 18.49 -5.87
C ALA A 232 31.04 18.14 -5.19
N ALA A 233 30.92 18.21 -3.86
CA ALA A 233 29.71 17.81 -3.14
C ALA A 233 28.63 18.92 -3.06
N ASN A 234 28.91 20.13 -3.57
CA ASN A 234 28.06 21.32 -3.40
C ASN A 234 27.38 21.78 -4.70
N GLN A 235 27.58 21.05 -5.79
CA GLN A 235 27.13 21.44 -7.11
C GLN A 235 26.68 20.24 -7.93
N PHE A 236 25.57 20.39 -8.65
CA PHE A 236 25.08 19.42 -9.60
C PHE A 236 24.82 20.11 -10.93
N THR A 237 25.43 19.61 -12.01
CA THR A 237 25.22 20.10 -13.38
C THR A 237 24.52 19.02 -14.20
N TRP A 238 23.41 19.39 -14.82
CA TRP A 238 22.64 18.56 -15.73
C TRP A 238 22.68 19.16 -17.13
N SER A 239 22.99 18.37 -18.14
CA SER A 239 23.12 18.81 -19.53
C SER A 239 22.13 18.10 -20.45
N ARG A 240 21.47 18.85 -21.34
CA ARG A 240 20.64 18.32 -22.43
C ARG A 240 21.34 18.51 -23.77
N GLN A 241 21.38 17.45 -24.57
CA GLN A 241 21.96 17.46 -25.92
C GLN A 241 20.97 17.94 -27.00
N ASP A 242 19.66 17.86 -26.73
CA ASP A 242 18.62 18.37 -27.61
C ASP A 242 17.69 19.29 -26.82
N PHE A 243 17.36 20.45 -27.37
CA PHE A 243 16.48 21.44 -26.76
C PHE A 243 15.01 20.99 -26.59
N ALA A 244 14.64 19.78 -27.07
CA ALA A 244 13.29 19.52 -27.54
C ALA A 244 12.55 18.32 -26.93
N LYS A 245 12.92 17.77 -25.76
CA LYS A 245 12.36 16.46 -25.36
C LYS A 245 11.27 16.44 -24.30
N SER A 246 11.22 17.37 -23.36
CA SER A 246 10.10 17.55 -22.41
C SER A 246 10.47 18.60 -21.38
N ASP A 247 9.51 19.01 -20.56
CA ASP A 247 9.85 19.61 -19.26
C ASP A 247 10.56 18.57 -18.40
N GLU A 248 11.59 18.99 -17.67
CA GLU A 248 12.31 18.15 -16.71
C GLU A 248 12.09 18.65 -15.29
N PHE A 249 11.81 17.72 -14.37
CA PHE A 249 11.49 18.03 -12.99
C PHE A 249 12.65 17.69 -12.08
N PHE A 250 13.06 18.64 -11.25
CA PHE A 250 14.19 18.51 -10.35
C PHE A 250 13.70 18.61 -8.90
N ARG A 251 14.16 17.68 -8.07
CA ARG A 251 13.93 17.70 -6.63
C ARG A 251 15.20 17.43 -5.88
N PHE A 252 15.35 18.07 -4.73
CA PHE A 252 16.55 18.02 -3.91
C PHE A 252 16.18 17.51 -2.52
N GLY A 253 16.96 16.58 -1.99
CA GLY A 253 16.73 16.01 -0.66
C GLY A 253 18.05 15.81 0.06
N TYR A 254 18.06 16.02 1.38
CA TYR A 254 19.22 15.66 2.20
C TYR A 254 19.31 14.15 2.40
N LEU A 255 20.51 13.66 2.67
CA LEU A 255 20.76 12.26 3.05
C LEU A 255 20.99 12.17 4.55
N LYS A 256 20.48 11.11 5.18
CA LYS A 256 20.80 10.72 6.56
C LYS A 256 20.83 9.20 6.67
N ASP A 257 21.85 8.65 7.31
CA ASP A 257 22.02 7.21 7.54
C ASP A 257 21.87 6.37 6.25
N ARG A 258 22.32 6.92 5.10
CA ARG A 258 22.22 6.37 3.73
C ARG A 258 20.84 6.46 3.06
N HIS A 259 19.83 6.98 3.74
CA HIS A 259 18.49 7.21 3.20
C HIS A 259 18.31 8.67 2.79
N ALA A 260 17.50 8.92 1.75
CA ALA A 260 17.07 10.26 1.42
C ALA A 260 15.94 10.69 2.36
N LEU A 261 16.04 11.91 2.87
CA LEU A 261 14.98 12.60 3.59
C LEU A 261 13.98 13.19 2.59
N ASP A 262 13.17 14.16 3.03
CA ASP A 262 12.19 14.78 2.13
C ASP A 262 12.85 15.53 0.99
N TYR A 263 12.17 15.43 -0.14
CA TYR A 263 12.50 16.18 -1.34
C TYR A 263 11.74 17.50 -1.38
N THR A 264 12.38 18.54 -1.90
CA THR A 264 11.72 19.80 -2.23
C THR A 264 10.55 19.58 -3.18
N ASN A 265 9.62 20.55 -3.23
CA ASN A 265 8.69 20.67 -4.34
C ASN A 265 9.45 20.66 -5.69
N PRO A 266 8.87 20.06 -6.75
CA PRO A 266 9.54 19.96 -8.04
C PRO A 266 9.72 21.33 -8.66
N GLY A 267 10.98 21.70 -8.90
CA GLY A 267 11.29 22.78 -9.83
C GLY A 267 11.31 22.23 -11.26
N THR A 268 10.88 23.05 -12.21
CA THR A 268 10.73 22.67 -13.62
C THR A 268 11.77 23.39 -14.46
N TRP A 269 12.61 22.63 -15.16
CA TRP A 269 13.35 23.16 -16.29
C TRP A 269 12.52 22.94 -17.55
N THR A 270 11.96 24.02 -18.06
CA THR A 270 11.01 23.96 -19.16
C THR A 270 11.70 23.55 -20.45
N LYS A 271 10.91 23.02 -21.40
CA LYS A 271 11.35 22.82 -22.79
C LYS A 271 11.95 24.07 -23.42
N HIS A 272 11.54 25.26 -22.98
CA HIS A 272 12.05 26.54 -23.46
C HIS A 272 13.41 26.93 -22.85
N GLY A 273 13.93 26.13 -21.91
CA GLY A 273 15.19 26.39 -21.22
C GLY A 273 15.04 27.35 -20.05
N GLU A 274 13.83 27.62 -19.58
CA GLU A 274 13.58 28.47 -18.42
C GLU A 274 13.47 27.63 -17.15
N TRP A 275 13.95 28.16 -16.02
CA TRP A 275 13.81 27.52 -14.72
C TRP A 275 12.64 28.13 -13.94
N VAL A 276 11.72 27.29 -13.48
CA VAL A 276 10.54 27.65 -12.67
C VAL A 276 10.60 26.86 -11.36
N LYS A 277 10.41 27.52 -10.22
CA LYS A 277 10.44 26.90 -8.89
C LYS A 277 9.03 26.58 -8.40
#